data_AF-A0A7X9EHQ3-F1
#
_entry.id   AF-A0A7X9EHQ3-F1
#
_cell.length_a   1.000
_cell.length_b   1.000
_cell.length_c   1.000
_cell.angle_alpha   90.00
_cell.angle_beta   90.00
_cell.angle_gamma   90.00
#
_symmetry.space_group_name_H-M   'P 1'
#
loop_
_entity.id
_entity.type
_entity.pdbx_description
1 polymer ?
#
loop_
_entity_poly.entity_id
_entity_poly.type
_entity_poly.pdbx_seq_one_letter_code
_entity_poly.pdbx_strand_id
1 'polypeptide(L)'
;MVFLLLFGKVIIHLKNSEKHKIEKTIKISDKTSVQTINSVEKEKEKEPSQNTPPIPVENTSEKKKLPLSIERISVLPYEGKSADFIPVIKANSSVETSITTAVKILEERSSLFPTKEDEIEIKLTESKNISKGYPYDVVENSDGSFTIYLSLQKVLYNSIPVFELVASGIAESLLTKNNKNFIKFPRFFRFGISASLSGLNKYIEKQEILEIERDGSLSFSASSETSHPILNGIYLVDFLVENCGGGSPKDLLPYFVEETDFIKFLEKSTKFSFGEIEQDYIKYSKNRYSSFTKLTPHFLSIVAQLRNLKEEETLPLLQEFLRTNPTDIHYGEGLYYLGYINYRIGNYSEAEKILNDLLINHSYETVSHGKAHFFLGRCYQLRGYSSLALPEYRYALLGENELLIKVAEKNIEEMSK
;
A
#
# COMPACT_ATOMS: atom_id res chain seq x y z
N MET A 1 -20.76 23.40 31.71
CA MET A 1 -21.81 23.42 30.68
C MET A 1 -21.66 24.62 29.75
N VAL A 2 -20.49 24.78 29.10
CA VAL A 2 -20.22 25.61 27.91
C VAL A 2 -18.85 25.13 27.41
N PHE A 3 -18.80 24.30 26.36
CA PHE A 3 -17.62 24.05 25.49
C PHE A 3 -18.00 22.97 24.46
N LEU A 4 -18.87 23.32 23.50
CA LEU A 4 -19.28 22.41 22.41
C LEU A 4 -19.93 23.20 21.27
N LEU A 5 -19.19 24.12 20.62
CA LEU A 5 -19.73 24.89 19.48
C LEU A 5 -18.66 25.54 18.57
N LEU A 6 -17.56 24.83 18.22
CA LEU A 6 -16.53 25.41 17.31
C LEU A 6 -16.04 24.56 16.13
N PHE A 7 -16.52 23.33 15.92
CA PHE A 7 -16.06 22.50 14.79
C PHE A 7 -17.03 22.36 13.59
N GLY A 8 -18.19 23.04 13.62
CA GLY A 8 -19.23 22.92 12.58
C GLY A 8 -19.19 23.92 11.41
N LYS A 9 -18.26 24.90 11.38
CA LYS A 9 -18.32 26.03 10.41
C LYS A 9 -17.28 26.04 9.29
N VAL A 10 -16.30 25.13 9.30
CA VAL A 10 -15.21 25.14 8.29
C VAL A 10 -15.58 24.35 7.03
N ILE A 11 -16.52 23.40 7.09
CA ILE A 11 -16.85 22.52 5.96
C ILE A 11 -17.83 23.18 4.95
N ILE A 12 -18.57 24.23 5.34
CA ILE A 12 -19.55 24.89 4.45
C ILE A 12 -18.89 25.96 3.55
N HIS A 13 -17.68 26.43 3.86
CA HIS A 13 -17.06 27.53 3.09
C HIS A 13 -16.19 27.08 1.90
N LEU A 14 -15.84 25.79 1.79
CA LEU A 14 -15.05 25.27 0.66
C LEU A 14 -15.89 24.79 -0.53
N LYS A 15 -17.22 24.71 -0.41
CA LYS A 15 -18.11 24.24 -1.50
C LYS A 15 -18.64 25.35 -2.43
N ASN A 16 -18.34 26.62 -2.15
CA ASN A 16 -18.87 27.77 -2.90
C ASN A 16 -17.83 28.54 -3.74
N SER A 17 -16.54 28.19 -3.73
CA SER A 17 -15.51 28.92 -4.49
C SER A 17 -15.21 28.37 -5.89
N GLU A 18 -15.73 27.20 -6.27
CA GLU A 18 -15.43 26.57 -7.57
C GLU A 18 -16.45 26.86 -8.69
N LYS A 19 -17.46 27.70 -8.45
CA LYS A 19 -18.54 27.93 -9.43
C LYS A 19 -18.33 29.11 -10.39
N HIS A 20 -17.17 29.77 -10.39
CA HIS A 20 -16.87 30.88 -11.32
C HIS A 20 -15.46 30.82 -11.89
N LYS A 21 -15.28 30.08 -12.99
CA LYS A 21 -14.35 30.42 -14.10
C LYS A 21 -14.39 29.35 -15.21
N ILE A 22 -15.40 29.40 -16.06
CA ILE A 22 -15.32 28.84 -17.42
C ILE A 22 -15.98 29.84 -18.36
N GLU A 23 -15.17 30.67 -19.00
CA GLU A 23 -15.51 31.34 -20.25
C GLU A 23 -14.21 31.95 -20.82
N LYS A 24 -13.62 31.27 -21.81
CA LYS A 24 -12.95 31.92 -22.96
C LYS A 24 -12.47 30.89 -24.00
N THR A 25 -13.29 30.79 -25.04
CA THR A 25 -12.90 30.92 -26.45
C THR A 25 -11.95 29.86 -27.04
N ILE A 26 -12.57 28.86 -27.66
CA ILE A 26 -11.97 28.01 -28.71
C ILE A 26 -11.87 28.85 -30.00
N LYS A 27 -10.65 29.02 -30.53
CA LYS A 27 -10.41 29.38 -31.94
C LYS A 27 -9.82 28.16 -32.64
N ILE A 28 -10.60 27.62 -33.56
CA ILE A 28 -10.20 26.59 -34.52
C ILE A 28 -9.42 27.29 -35.64
N SER A 29 -8.23 26.81 -35.97
CA SER A 29 -7.60 27.09 -37.28
C SER A 29 -7.20 25.77 -37.93
N ASP A 30 -7.91 25.44 -39.00
CA ASP A 30 -7.54 24.46 -40.00
C ASP A 30 -6.21 24.83 -40.66
N LYS A 31 -5.38 23.82 -40.94
CA LYS A 31 -4.56 23.72 -42.15
C LYS A 31 -3.90 22.34 -42.30
N THR A 32 -4.46 21.57 -43.23
CA THR A 32 -3.78 20.83 -44.31
C THR A 32 -2.43 20.14 -44.04
N SER A 33 -2.37 18.83 -44.27
CA SER A 33 -1.83 18.29 -45.54
C SER A 33 -1.95 16.76 -45.60
N VAL A 34 -2.57 16.31 -46.69
CA VAL A 34 -2.62 14.93 -47.19
C VAL A 34 -1.27 14.59 -47.83
N GLN A 35 -0.69 13.44 -47.46
CA GLN A 35 0.29 12.77 -48.32
C GLN A 35 -0.11 11.31 -48.51
N THR A 36 -0.44 11.04 -49.77
CA THR A 36 -0.71 9.74 -50.38
C THR A 36 0.62 9.03 -50.65
N ILE A 37 0.76 7.77 -50.23
CA ILE A 37 1.72 6.85 -50.85
C ILE A 37 0.99 5.54 -51.14
N ASN A 38 0.76 5.31 -52.43
CA ASN A 38 0.49 3.99 -53.00
C ASN A 38 1.84 3.32 -53.28
N SER A 39 1.98 2.06 -52.92
CA SER A 39 2.77 1.11 -53.72
C SER A 39 2.29 -0.30 -53.45
N VAL A 40 1.64 -0.81 -54.47
CA VAL A 40 1.26 -2.21 -54.71
C VAL A 40 2.52 -2.95 -55.12
N GLU A 41 2.82 -4.08 -54.47
CA GLU A 41 3.64 -5.13 -55.08
C GLU A 41 2.91 -6.48 -54.97
N LYS A 42 2.58 -7.01 -56.15
CA LYS A 42 2.10 -8.37 -56.40
C LYS A 42 3.32 -9.23 -56.74
N GLU A 43 3.52 -10.34 -56.06
CA GLU A 43 4.11 -11.61 -56.55
C GLU A 43 3.78 -12.69 -55.50
N LYS A 44 3.53 -13.97 -55.76
CA LYS A 44 3.41 -14.83 -56.94
C LYS A 44 2.77 -16.12 -56.43
N GLU A 45 1.80 -16.67 -57.16
CA GLU A 45 1.21 -17.99 -56.91
C GLU A 45 2.27 -19.09 -57.08
N LYS A 46 2.26 -20.06 -56.15
CA LYS A 46 2.79 -21.42 -56.37
C LYS A 46 1.77 -22.44 -55.85
N GLU A 47 1.57 -23.45 -56.68
CA GLU A 47 0.63 -24.58 -56.64
C GLU A 47 0.85 -25.59 -55.49
N PRO A 48 -0.12 -26.51 -55.27
CA PRO A 48 -0.40 -27.10 -53.97
C PRO A 48 0.40 -28.38 -53.69
N SER A 49 0.91 -28.48 -52.45
CA SER A 49 1.56 -29.67 -51.91
C SER A 49 0.69 -30.28 -50.81
N GLN A 50 0.09 -31.42 -51.16
CA GLN A 50 -0.22 -32.61 -50.35
C GLN A 50 -0.68 -32.43 -48.88
N ASN A 51 -1.94 -32.87 -48.68
CA ASN A 51 -2.62 -33.09 -47.41
C ASN A 51 -1.74 -33.74 -46.32
N THR A 52 -1.53 -33.01 -45.24
CA THR A 52 -1.21 -33.58 -43.92
C THR A 52 -2.31 -33.10 -42.97
N PRO A 53 -2.94 -33.98 -42.17
CA PRO A 53 -3.98 -33.56 -41.23
C PRO A 53 -3.41 -32.55 -40.22
N PRO A 54 -4.16 -31.48 -39.87
CA PRO A 54 -3.68 -30.47 -38.95
C PRO A 54 -3.49 -31.11 -37.57
N ILE A 55 -2.23 -31.13 -37.12
CA ILE A 55 -1.92 -31.33 -35.71
C ILE A 55 -2.61 -30.19 -34.95
N PRO A 56 -3.36 -30.46 -33.87
CA PRO A 56 -3.92 -29.41 -33.03
C PRO A 56 -2.74 -28.58 -32.52
N VAL A 57 -2.61 -27.35 -33.02
CA VAL A 57 -1.73 -26.37 -32.40
C VAL A 57 -2.41 -26.03 -31.09
N GLU A 58 -1.94 -26.67 -30.02
CA GLU A 58 -2.20 -26.26 -28.65
C GLU A 58 -1.72 -24.81 -28.56
N ASN A 59 -2.66 -23.89 -28.69
CA ASN A 59 -2.41 -22.47 -28.60
C ASN A 59 -2.28 -22.12 -27.11
N THR A 60 -1.20 -22.60 -26.49
CA THR A 60 -0.68 -22.10 -25.23
C THR A 60 -0.03 -20.75 -25.50
N SER A 61 -0.82 -19.78 -25.95
CA SER A 61 -0.44 -18.39 -25.77
C SER A 61 -0.54 -18.13 -24.27
N GLU A 62 0.51 -18.48 -23.52
CA GLU A 62 0.75 -17.90 -22.22
C GLU A 62 0.57 -16.40 -22.39
N LYS A 63 -0.52 -15.86 -21.83
CA LYS A 63 -0.72 -14.43 -21.74
C LYS A 63 0.48 -13.92 -20.95
N LYS A 64 1.47 -13.38 -21.66
CA LYS A 64 2.59 -12.67 -21.04
C LYS A 64 1.98 -11.56 -20.21
N LYS A 65 2.04 -11.72 -18.88
CA LYS A 65 1.68 -10.68 -17.93
C LYS A 65 2.56 -9.48 -18.26
N LEU A 66 1.93 -8.37 -18.62
CA LEU A 66 2.62 -7.14 -18.98
C LEU A 66 2.72 -6.33 -17.69
N PRO A 67 3.92 -6.17 -17.11
CA PRO A 67 4.07 -5.28 -15.98
C PRO A 67 3.77 -3.83 -16.41
N LEU A 68 3.13 -3.07 -15.54
CA LEU A 68 2.71 -1.69 -15.81
C LEU A 68 3.88 -0.76 -15.51
N SER A 69 4.56 -0.26 -16.56
CA SER A 69 5.73 0.61 -16.38
C SER A 69 5.37 2.10 -16.32
N ILE A 70 5.73 2.78 -15.21
CA ILE A 70 5.70 4.24 -15.07
C ILE A 70 7.13 4.76 -15.24
N GLU A 71 7.50 5.09 -16.47
CA GLU A 71 8.89 5.34 -16.87
C GLU A 71 9.49 6.69 -16.43
N ARG A 72 8.69 7.64 -15.90
CA ARG A 72 9.19 9.01 -15.63
C ARG A 72 8.65 9.61 -14.34
N ILE A 73 9.30 9.27 -13.22
CA ILE A 73 9.24 10.08 -11.99
C ILE A 73 10.58 10.81 -11.87
N SER A 74 10.57 12.10 -12.23
CA SER A 74 11.73 12.99 -12.03
C SER A 74 11.67 13.52 -10.61
N VAL A 75 12.62 13.09 -9.77
CA VAL A 75 12.74 13.58 -8.39
C VAL A 75 13.78 14.69 -8.38
N LEU A 76 13.40 15.90 -7.99
CA LEU A 76 14.37 16.98 -7.83
C LEU A 76 15.38 16.61 -6.72
N PRO A 77 16.67 16.91 -6.90
CA PRO A 77 17.67 16.66 -5.87
C PRO A 77 17.27 17.37 -4.57
N TYR A 78 17.26 16.62 -3.46
CA TYR A 78 17.14 17.22 -2.13
C TYR A 78 18.46 17.91 -1.80
N GLU A 79 18.51 19.23 -2.05
CA GLU A 79 19.55 20.10 -1.53
C GLU A 79 19.01 20.78 -0.28
N GLY A 80 19.42 20.28 0.89
CA GLY A 80 18.98 20.74 2.21
C GLY A 80 19.42 22.18 2.52
N LYS A 81 18.82 23.17 1.84
CA LYS A 81 18.98 24.60 2.13
C LYS A 81 17.66 25.34 2.39
N SER A 82 16.50 24.72 2.13
CA SER A 82 15.20 25.30 2.48
C SER A 82 14.32 24.26 3.17
N ALA A 83 13.75 24.63 4.31
CA ALA A 83 13.03 23.78 5.25
C ALA A 83 11.71 23.15 4.73
N ASP A 84 11.43 23.18 3.44
CA ASP A 84 10.14 22.76 2.91
C ASP A 84 10.25 21.45 2.12
N PHE A 85 9.55 20.42 2.60
CA PHE A 85 9.43 19.05 2.05
C PHE A 85 8.73 18.98 0.67
N ILE A 86 8.60 20.12 0.00
CA ILE A 86 7.84 20.37 -1.22
C ILE A 86 8.27 19.50 -2.43
N PRO A 87 9.54 19.07 -2.61
CA PRO A 87 9.90 18.28 -3.79
C PRO A 87 9.37 16.84 -3.80
N VAL A 88 9.39 16.13 -2.67
CA VAL A 88 8.84 14.76 -2.58
C VAL A 88 7.33 14.80 -2.82
N ILE A 89 6.64 15.81 -2.26
CA ILE A 89 5.20 16.03 -2.44
C ILE A 89 4.83 16.34 -3.91
N LYS A 90 5.67 17.10 -4.65
CA LYS A 90 5.44 17.37 -6.07
C LYS A 90 5.68 16.16 -6.97
N ALA A 91 6.68 15.32 -6.66
CA ALA A 91 6.81 14.01 -7.30
C ALA A 91 5.57 13.14 -6.99
N ASN A 92 5.04 13.26 -5.77
CA ASN A 92 3.89 12.51 -5.27
C ASN A 92 2.60 12.72 -6.10
N SER A 93 2.26 13.97 -6.44
CA SER A 93 1.03 14.24 -7.22
C SER A 93 1.09 13.71 -8.65
N SER A 94 2.29 13.67 -9.26
CA SER A 94 2.51 13.05 -10.56
C SER A 94 2.41 11.53 -10.50
N VAL A 95 2.91 10.91 -9.42
CA VAL A 95 2.78 9.47 -9.15
C VAL A 95 1.31 9.11 -8.97
N GLU A 96 0.57 9.87 -8.15
CA GLU A 96 -0.87 9.71 -7.93
C GLU A 96 -1.69 9.78 -9.19
N THR A 97 -1.46 10.80 -10.01
CA THR A 97 -2.16 10.93 -11.30
C THR A 97 -1.85 9.74 -12.20
N SER A 98 -0.60 9.27 -12.23
CA SER A 98 -0.17 8.15 -13.08
C SER A 98 -0.75 6.82 -12.61
N ILE A 99 -0.72 6.53 -11.31
CA ILE A 99 -1.29 5.31 -10.72
C ILE A 99 -2.80 5.31 -10.90
N THR A 100 -3.48 6.42 -10.57
CA THR A 100 -4.93 6.55 -10.74
C THR A 100 -5.34 6.37 -12.21
N THR A 101 -4.58 6.98 -13.12
CA THR A 101 -4.82 6.81 -14.57
C THR A 101 -4.58 5.37 -15.02
N ALA A 102 -3.52 4.71 -14.53
CA ALA A 102 -3.24 3.32 -14.86
C ALA A 102 -4.34 2.38 -14.36
N VAL A 103 -4.78 2.52 -13.10
CA VAL A 103 -5.89 1.77 -12.52
C VAL A 103 -7.17 1.98 -13.34
N LYS A 104 -7.52 3.24 -13.61
CA LYS A 104 -8.70 3.57 -14.43
C LYS A 104 -8.62 2.98 -15.84
N ILE A 105 -7.46 3.04 -16.49
CA ILE A 105 -7.24 2.42 -17.79
C ILE A 105 -7.44 0.91 -17.72
N LEU A 106 -7.01 0.24 -16.65
CA LEU A 106 -7.23 -1.21 -16.47
C LEU A 106 -8.71 -1.55 -16.29
N GLU A 107 -9.41 -0.77 -15.46
CA GLU A 107 -10.85 -0.89 -15.25
C GLU A 107 -11.64 -0.67 -16.55
N GLU A 108 -11.24 0.32 -17.36
CA GLU A 108 -11.92 0.69 -18.61
C GLU A 108 -11.55 -0.22 -19.79
N ARG A 109 -10.32 -0.72 -19.87
CA ARG A 109 -9.83 -1.46 -21.05
C ARG A 109 -10.20 -2.93 -21.08
N SER A 110 -10.79 -3.51 -20.05
CA SER A 110 -10.66 -4.95 -19.92
C SER A 110 -11.87 -5.74 -19.40
N SER A 111 -12.19 -6.73 -20.23
CA SER A 111 -12.58 -8.07 -19.81
C SER A 111 -11.49 -8.82 -19.00
N LEU A 112 -10.46 -8.14 -18.47
CA LEU A 112 -9.29 -8.72 -17.80
C LEU A 112 -9.02 -7.96 -16.49
N PHE A 113 -9.72 -8.36 -15.44
CA PHE A 113 -9.44 -7.83 -14.11
C PHE A 113 -7.99 -8.10 -13.70
N PRO A 114 -7.34 -7.19 -12.95
CA PRO A 114 -6.01 -7.42 -12.39
C PRO A 114 -5.86 -8.77 -11.68
N THR A 115 -4.68 -9.34 -11.77
CA THR A 115 -4.24 -10.55 -11.08
C THR A 115 -3.27 -10.20 -9.96
N LYS A 116 -3.06 -11.12 -9.01
CA LYS A 116 -2.14 -10.91 -7.89
C LYS A 116 -0.68 -10.77 -8.33
N GLU A 117 -0.34 -11.22 -9.54
CA GLU A 117 1.00 -11.11 -10.12
C GLU A 117 1.19 -9.86 -10.99
N ASP A 118 0.16 -9.03 -11.16
CA ASP A 118 0.33 -7.75 -11.83
C ASP A 118 1.04 -6.76 -10.90
N GLU A 119 1.99 -6.03 -11.46
CA GLU A 119 2.86 -5.12 -10.73
C GLU A 119 2.91 -3.75 -11.39
N ILE A 120 3.10 -2.72 -10.56
CA ILE A 120 3.43 -1.36 -10.98
C ILE A 120 4.94 -1.21 -10.88
N GLU A 121 5.58 -0.90 -12.00
CA GLU A 121 7.00 -0.59 -12.06
C GLU A 121 7.21 0.93 -11.99
N ILE A 122 8.14 1.34 -11.13
CA ILE A 122 8.52 2.73 -10.96
C ILE A 122 10.02 2.84 -11.20
N LYS A 123 10.39 3.43 -12.33
CA LYS A 123 11.80 3.64 -12.68
C LYS A 123 12.36 4.89 -11.99
N LEU A 124 13.31 4.68 -11.09
CA LEU A 124 14.11 5.72 -10.45
C LEU A 124 15.35 6.01 -11.30
N THR A 125 15.28 7.06 -12.12
CA THR A 125 16.35 7.43 -13.06
C THR A 125 17.57 8.10 -12.41
N GLU A 126 17.47 8.45 -11.13
CA GLU A 126 18.49 9.23 -10.42
C GLU A 126 19.12 8.52 -9.21
N SER A 127 18.80 7.24 -9.00
CA SER A 127 19.21 6.45 -7.83
C SER A 127 20.57 5.78 -8.01
N LYS A 128 21.32 5.60 -6.91
CA LYS A 128 22.60 4.86 -6.90
C LYS A 128 22.57 3.57 -6.07
N ASN A 129 21.69 3.51 -5.07
CA ASN A 129 21.47 2.31 -4.27
C ASN A 129 20.13 2.41 -3.54
N ILE A 130 19.44 1.30 -3.36
CA ILE A 130 18.19 1.21 -2.60
C ILE A 130 18.11 -0.20 -2.02
N SER A 131 17.50 -0.34 -0.85
CA SER A 131 17.37 -1.63 -0.19
C SER A 131 16.47 -2.55 -1.01
N LYS A 132 16.90 -3.81 -1.18
CA LYS A 132 16.11 -4.86 -1.83
C LYS A 132 15.25 -5.58 -0.79
N GLY A 133 14.02 -5.91 -1.18
CA GLY A 133 13.07 -6.68 -0.37
C GLY A 133 12.00 -5.82 0.29
N TYR A 134 10.98 -6.49 0.83
CA TYR A 134 9.77 -5.91 1.44
C TYR A 134 10.03 -4.56 2.16
N PRO A 135 9.20 -3.51 1.92
CA PRO A 135 7.84 -3.58 1.37
C PRO A 135 7.73 -3.46 -0.15
N TYR A 136 8.84 -3.28 -0.87
CA TYR A 136 8.89 -3.19 -2.32
C TYR A 136 10.06 -3.98 -2.91
N ASP A 137 9.85 -4.60 -4.07
CA ASP A 137 10.92 -5.30 -4.78
C ASP A 137 11.71 -4.29 -5.61
N VAL A 138 13.03 -4.42 -5.62
CA VAL A 138 13.90 -3.51 -6.37
C VAL A 138 14.86 -4.26 -7.26
N VAL A 139 14.81 -3.93 -8.54
CA VAL A 139 15.77 -4.40 -9.54
C VAL A 139 16.68 -3.24 -9.95
N GLU A 140 17.98 -3.51 -9.97
CA GLU A 140 18.96 -2.61 -10.56
C GLU A 140 19.00 -2.88 -12.07
N ASN A 141 18.81 -1.83 -12.86
CA ASN A 141 18.82 -1.88 -14.31
C ASN A 141 20.26 -1.83 -14.85
N SER A 142 20.44 -2.25 -16.11
CA SER A 142 21.75 -2.24 -16.77
C SER A 142 22.37 -0.85 -16.94
N ASP A 143 21.56 0.21 -16.91
CA ASP A 143 21.98 1.61 -16.94
C ASP A 143 22.33 2.19 -15.55
N GLY A 144 22.28 1.35 -14.49
CA GLY A 144 22.53 1.74 -13.10
C GLY A 144 21.35 2.45 -12.42
N SER A 145 20.23 2.64 -13.13
CA SER A 145 18.98 3.08 -12.52
C SER A 145 18.33 1.94 -11.72
N PHE A 146 17.35 2.25 -10.87
CA PHE A 146 16.64 1.23 -10.10
C PHE A 146 15.16 1.25 -10.41
N THR A 147 14.53 0.09 -10.48
CA THR A 147 13.08 -0.06 -10.66
C THR A 147 12.48 -0.61 -9.37
N ILE A 148 11.53 0.12 -8.81
CA ILE A 148 10.68 -0.34 -7.70
C ILE A 148 9.48 -1.07 -8.31
N TYR A 149 9.22 -2.29 -7.87
CA TYR A 149 8.03 -3.06 -8.19
C TYR A 149 7.08 -3.05 -7.01
N LEU A 150 5.84 -2.67 -7.28
CA LEU A 150 4.75 -2.65 -6.31
C LEU A 150 3.66 -3.62 -6.77
N SER A 151 3.27 -4.54 -5.88
CA SER A 151 2.13 -5.41 -6.15
C SER A 151 0.87 -4.55 -6.37
N LEU A 152 0.22 -4.75 -7.53
CA LEU A 152 -1.01 -4.05 -7.88
C LEU A 152 -2.14 -4.38 -6.90
N GLN A 153 -2.12 -5.58 -6.30
CA GLN A 153 -3.05 -5.95 -5.23
C GLN A 153 -3.04 -4.94 -4.08
N LYS A 154 -1.85 -4.56 -3.58
CA LYS A 154 -1.74 -3.62 -2.45
C LYS A 154 -2.29 -2.24 -2.81
N VAL A 155 -2.12 -1.84 -4.06
CA VAL A 155 -2.64 -0.58 -4.60
C VAL A 155 -4.16 -0.64 -4.68
N LEU A 156 -4.72 -1.73 -5.22
CA LEU A 156 -6.16 -1.91 -5.39
C LEU A 156 -6.90 -2.05 -4.06
N TYR A 157 -6.30 -2.72 -3.08
CA TYR A 157 -6.83 -2.80 -1.72
C TYR A 157 -6.67 -1.52 -0.92
N ASN A 158 -5.87 -0.56 -1.42
CA ASN A 158 -5.43 0.60 -0.66
C ASN A 158 -4.88 0.19 0.73
N SER A 159 -4.23 -0.99 0.79
CA SER A 159 -3.79 -1.62 2.06
C SER A 159 -2.55 -0.96 2.63
N ILE A 160 -1.80 -0.27 1.77
CA ILE A 160 -0.67 0.58 2.11
C ILE A 160 -0.87 1.88 1.34
N PRO A 161 -0.65 3.04 1.96
CA PRO A 161 -0.72 4.30 1.24
C PRO A 161 0.46 4.34 0.25
N VAL A 162 0.15 4.00 -1.01
CA VAL A 162 1.13 3.73 -2.08
C VAL A 162 2.05 4.93 -2.30
N PHE A 163 1.54 6.13 -2.07
CA PHE A 163 2.28 7.38 -2.18
C PHE A 163 3.41 7.47 -1.18
N GLU A 164 3.12 7.23 0.09
CA GLU A 164 4.08 7.21 1.17
C GLU A 164 5.08 6.05 0.98
N LEU A 165 4.64 4.93 0.40
CA LEU A 165 5.51 3.82 0.01
C LEU A 165 6.53 4.22 -1.07
N VAL A 166 6.08 4.85 -2.15
CA VAL A 166 6.95 5.36 -3.22
C VAL A 166 7.87 6.46 -2.68
N ALA A 167 7.33 7.38 -1.88
CA ALA A 167 8.09 8.43 -1.22
C ALA A 167 9.18 7.86 -0.30
N SER A 168 8.91 6.75 0.39
CA SER A 168 9.92 6.01 1.18
C SER A 168 11.05 5.49 0.29
N GLY A 169 10.74 4.80 -0.81
CA GLY A 169 11.77 4.33 -1.76
C GLY A 169 12.60 5.45 -2.37
N ILE A 170 11.96 6.58 -2.71
CA ILE A 170 12.63 7.78 -3.19
C ILE A 170 13.54 8.37 -2.11
N ALA A 171 13.05 8.48 -0.86
CA ALA A 171 13.82 9.02 0.25
C ALA A 171 15.09 8.20 0.50
N GLU A 172 14.98 6.86 0.50
CA GLU A 172 16.13 5.99 0.68
C GLU A 172 17.16 6.20 -0.44
N SER A 173 16.70 6.20 -1.70
CA SER A 173 17.54 6.42 -2.88
C SER A 173 18.29 7.76 -2.82
N LEU A 174 17.63 8.83 -2.37
CA LEU A 174 18.27 10.14 -2.22
C LEU A 174 19.31 10.13 -1.10
N LEU A 175 19.02 9.49 0.03
CA LEU A 175 19.95 9.36 1.14
C LEU A 175 21.21 8.58 0.75
N THR A 176 21.07 7.45 0.05
CA THR A 176 22.22 6.65 -0.41
C THR A 176 23.03 7.38 -1.49
N LYS A 177 22.38 8.14 -2.38
CA LYS A 177 23.04 8.96 -3.42
C LYS A 177 23.91 10.06 -2.79
N ASN A 178 23.36 10.75 -1.79
CA ASN A 178 23.99 11.89 -1.16
C ASN A 178 24.94 11.52 -0.01
N ASN A 179 24.81 10.30 0.54
CA ASN A 179 25.60 9.84 1.67
C ASN A 179 26.18 8.43 1.44
N LYS A 180 27.49 8.38 1.16
CA LYS A 180 28.24 7.14 0.92
C LYS A 180 28.39 6.24 2.16
N ASN A 181 28.14 6.76 3.35
CA ASN A 181 28.23 5.97 4.58
C ASN A 181 26.89 5.31 4.88
N PHE A 182 25.79 6.02 4.64
CA PHE A 182 24.43 5.52 4.86
C PHE A 182 24.15 4.20 4.13
N ILE A 183 24.68 4.02 2.91
CA ILE A 183 24.58 2.76 2.15
C ILE A 183 25.13 1.53 2.90
N LYS A 184 26.05 1.72 3.85
CA LYS A 184 26.66 0.66 4.67
C LYS A 184 25.84 0.32 5.90
N PHE A 185 24.82 1.11 6.22
CA PHE A 185 23.98 0.85 7.39
C PHE A 185 23.06 -0.34 7.13
N PRO A 186 22.64 -1.05 8.20
CA PRO A 186 21.73 -2.16 8.07
C PRO A 186 20.47 -1.79 7.31
N ARG A 187 20.03 -2.70 6.45
CA ARG A 187 18.86 -2.53 5.58
C ARG A 187 17.62 -2.12 6.37
N PHE A 188 17.36 -2.80 7.49
CA PHE A 188 16.20 -2.48 8.35
C PHE A 188 16.20 -1.02 8.81
N PHE A 189 17.37 -0.47 9.18
CA PHE A 189 17.49 0.92 9.60
C PHE A 189 17.27 1.89 8.43
N ARG A 190 17.82 1.57 7.25
CA ARG A 190 17.61 2.38 6.03
C ARG A 190 16.13 2.46 5.64
N PHE A 191 15.39 1.36 5.79
CA PHE A 191 13.94 1.37 5.60
C PHE A 191 13.24 2.19 6.67
N GLY A 192 13.58 1.98 7.95
CA GLY A 192 12.99 2.71 9.07
C GLY A 192 13.08 4.22 8.87
N ILE A 193 14.27 4.75 8.52
CA ILE A 193 14.45 6.19 8.35
C ILE A 193 13.64 6.71 7.16
N SER A 194 13.58 5.95 6.08
CA SER A 194 12.87 6.35 4.86
C SER A 194 11.35 6.30 5.05
N ALA A 195 10.84 5.32 5.80
CA ALA A 195 9.45 5.23 6.21
C ALA A 195 9.06 6.37 7.15
N SER A 196 9.91 6.72 8.13
CA SER A 196 9.63 7.84 9.04
C SER A 196 9.73 9.20 8.34
N LEU A 197 10.64 9.38 7.37
CA LEU A 197 10.73 10.60 6.58
C LEU A 197 9.54 10.79 5.62
N SER A 198 8.96 9.71 5.11
CA SER A 198 7.79 9.74 4.22
C SER A 198 6.44 9.82 4.98
N GLY A 199 6.43 9.59 6.29
CA GLY A 199 5.20 9.48 7.09
C GLY A 199 4.51 8.11 6.99
N LEU A 200 5.13 7.17 6.26
CA LEU A 200 4.65 5.80 6.08
C LEU A 200 4.70 4.96 7.37
N ASN A 201 5.58 5.34 8.31
CA ASN A 201 5.89 4.56 9.51
C ASN A 201 4.65 4.14 10.32
N LYS A 202 3.68 5.04 10.53
CA LYS A 202 2.47 4.73 11.31
C LYS A 202 1.60 3.66 10.66
N TYR A 203 1.55 3.63 9.33
CA TYR A 203 0.76 2.68 8.56
C TYR A 203 1.40 1.29 8.59
N ILE A 204 2.71 1.24 8.34
CA ILE A 204 3.46 -0.01 8.39
C ILE A 204 3.48 -0.59 9.80
N GLU A 205 3.66 0.25 10.84
CA GLU A 205 3.66 -0.20 12.23
C GLU A 205 2.38 -0.97 12.56
N LYS A 206 1.20 -0.43 12.21
CA LYS A 206 -0.07 -1.12 12.42
C LYS A 206 -0.16 -2.44 11.64
N GLN A 207 0.16 -2.42 10.35
CA GLN A 207 0.08 -3.61 9.50
C GLN A 207 1.02 -4.73 9.97
N GLU A 208 2.29 -4.40 10.25
CA GLU A 208 3.27 -5.37 10.75
C GLU A 208 2.84 -5.98 12.08
N ILE A 209 2.27 -5.20 13.00
CA ILE A 209 1.79 -5.75 14.28
C ILE A 209 0.62 -6.73 14.04
N LEU A 210 -0.33 -6.41 13.15
CA LEU A 210 -1.42 -7.32 12.79
C LEU A 210 -0.90 -8.62 12.15
N GLU A 211 0.16 -8.54 11.34
CA GLU A 211 0.83 -9.71 10.74
C GLU A 211 1.61 -10.53 11.78
N ILE A 212 2.32 -9.88 12.71
CA ILE A 212 3.05 -10.53 13.81
C ILE A 212 2.12 -11.38 14.67
N GLU A 213 0.92 -10.87 14.98
CA GLU A 213 -0.07 -11.62 15.76
C GLU A 213 -0.55 -12.89 15.05
N ARG A 214 -0.48 -12.93 13.72
CA ARG A 214 -0.79 -14.12 12.91
C ARG A 214 0.34 -15.15 12.94
N ASP A 215 1.59 -14.68 12.86
CA ASP A 215 2.76 -15.54 12.61
C ASP A 215 3.53 -15.91 13.90
N GLY A 216 3.30 -15.18 15.01
CA GLY A 216 3.60 -15.60 16.38
C GLY A 216 5.04 -15.44 16.87
N SER A 217 5.94 -14.80 16.13
CA SER A 217 7.34 -14.59 16.56
C SER A 217 7.81 -13.15 16.41
N LEU A 218 8.20 -12.53 17.53
CA LEU A 218 8.70 -11.15 17.55
C LEU A 218 10.04 -11.08 18.30
N SER A 219 11.02 -10.49 17.64
CA SER A 219 12.32 -10.16 18.22
C SER A 219 12.74 -8.75 17.80
N PHE A 220 13.52 -8.09 18.66
CA PHE A 220 14.06 -6.75 18.43
C PHE A 220 15.56 -6.77 18.64
N SER A 221 16.31 -6.10 17.77
CA SER A 221 17.75 -5.89 17.92
C SER A 221 18.19 -4.60 17.24
N ALA A 222 19.08 -3.83 17.86
CA ALA A 222 19.57 -2.59 17.26
C ALA A 222 20.66 -2.85 16.20
N SER A 223 21.16 -4.07 16.05
CA SER A 223 22.30 -4.39 15.18
C SER A 223 22.07 -5.52 14.18
N SER A 224 21.01 -6.32 14.34
CA SER A 224 20.74 -7.49 13.50
C SER A 224 19.37 -7.43 12.85
N GLU A 225 19.22 -8.10 11.70
CA GLU A 225 17.91 -8.30 11.09
C GLU A 225 17.08 -9.26 11.96
N THR A 226 15.83 -8.87 12.22
CA THR A 226 14.86 -9.66 12.99
C THR A 226 13.87 -10.33 12.04
N SER A 227 12.91 -11.09 12.58
CA SER A 227 11.78 -11.63 11.79
C SER A 227 10.91 -10.53 11.16
N HIS A 228 10.92 -9.32 11.75
CA HIS A 228 10.15 -8.16 11.29
C HIS A 228 11.08 -6.95 11.15
N PRO A 229 11.93 -6.93 10.10
CA PRO A 229 12.98 -5.93 9.96
C PRO A 229 12.41 -4.53 9.80
N ILE A 230 11.25 -4.34 9.14
CA ILE A 230 10.71 -3.00 8.96
C ILE A 230 10.23 -2.42 10.29
N LEU A 231 9.46 -3.19 11.07
CA LEU A 231 9.02 -2.75 12.39
C LEU A 231 10.22 -2.43 13.30
N ASN A 232 11.26 -3.27 13.27
CA ASN A 232 12.51 -3.04 13.99
C ASN A 232 13.21 -1.75 13.53
N GLY A 233 13.24 -1.46 12.23
CA GLY A 233 13.76 -0.22 11.69
C GLY A 233 13.00 1.01 12.14
N ILE A 234 11.67 0.98 12.09
CA ILE A 234 10.80 2.07 12.53
C ILE A 234 11.02 2.35 14.02
N TYR A 235 11.03 1.30 14.85
CA TYR A 235 11.22 1.44 16.29
C TYR A 235 12.61 1.98 16.62
N LEU A 236 13.65 1.54 15.91
CA LEU A 236 14.99 2.04 16.14
C LEU A 236 15.09 3.53 15.79
N VAL A 237 14.46 3.97 14.71
CA VAL A 237 14.43 5.40 14.35
C VAL A 237 13.69 6.22 15.40
N ASP A 238 12.51 5.78 15.82
CA ASP A 238 11.74 6.48 16.86
C ASP A 238 12.52 6.55 18.19
N PHE A 239 13.15 5.43 18.59
CA PHE A 239 14.04 5.39 19.75
C PHE A 239 15.18 6.39 19.64
N LEU A 240 15.87 6.45 18.49
CA LEU A 240 16.97 7.39 18.29
C LEU A 240 16.47 8.83 18.30
N VAL A 241 15.34 9.14 17.67
CA VAL A 241 14.75 10.49 17.69
C VAL A 241 14.49 10.94 19.13
N GLU A 242 13.84 10.10 19.93
CA GLU A 242 13.53 10.39 21.34
C GLU A 242 14.80 10.58 22.20
N ASN A 243 15.87 9.82 21.94
CA ASN A 243 17.09 9.84 22.76
C ASN A 243 18.18 10.81 22.25
N CYS A 244 18.11 11.24 20.99
CA CYS A 244 19.02 12.26 20.43
C CYS A 244 18.56 13.69 20.76
N GLY A 245 17.40 13.85 21.41
CA GLY A 245 16.78 15.17 21.65
C GLY A 245 16.27 15.85 20.38
N GLY A 246 16.23 15.11 19.27
CA GLY A 246 15.67 15.55 18.00
C GLY A 246 14.16 15.38 18.01
N GLY A 247 13.41 16.40 17.61
CA GLY A 247 11.96 16.26 17.45
C GLY A 247 11.57 15.49 16.19
N SER A 248 12.55 15.12 15.34
CA SER A 248 12.32 14.58 14.01
C SER A 248 13.40 13.59 13.55
N PRO A 249 13.07 12.59 12.69
CA PRO A 249 14.06 11.78 11.99
C PRO A 249 15.12 12.58 11.22
N LYS A 250 14.80 13.82 10.82
CA LYS A 250 15.75 14.73 10.14
C LYS A 250 16.97 15.08 11.00
N ASP A 251 16.83 15.03 12.32
CA ASP A 251 17.89 15.37 13.25
C ASP A 251 19.00 14.30 13.27
N LEU A 252 18.74 13.13 12.66
CA LEU A 252 19.73 12.05 12.49
C LEU A 252 20.64 12.26 11.27
N LEU A 253 20.25 13.10 10.31
CA LEU A 253 20.98 13.27 9.04
C LEU A 253 22.43 13.76 9.18
N PRO A 254 22.77 14.69 10.11
CA PRO A 254 24.16 15.13 10.27
C PRO A 254 25.12 13.98 10.62
N TYR A 255 24.66 13.02 11.42
CA TYR A 255 25.48 11.87 11.87
C TYR A 255 25.81 10.90 10.74
N PHE A 256 24.99 10.85 9.68
CA PHE A 256 25.27 9.98 8.52
C PHE A 256 26.55 10.41 7.80
N VAL A 257 26.90 11.70 7.80
CA VAL A 257 28.09 12.20 7.08
C VAL A 257 29.38 11.77 7.76
N GLU A 258 29.34 11.61 9.08
CA GLU A 258 30.55 11.50 9.90
C GLU A 258 30.97 10.05 10.15
N GLU A 259 30.04 9.11 10.24
CA GLU A 259 30.32 7.74 10.68
C GLU A 259 30.05 6.70 9.59
N THR A 260 31.07 5.91 9.24
CA THR A 260 30.94 4.77 8.31
C THR A 260 30.49 3.49 8.98
N ASP A 261 30.71 3.39 10.30
CA ASP A 261 30.41 2.23 11.11
C ASP A 261 29.08 2.47 11.84
N PHE A 262 28.15 1.54 11.70
CA PHE A 262 26.81 1.72 12.22
C PHE A 262 26.76 1.73 13.75
N ILE A 263 27.63 0.97 14.42
CA ILE A 263 27.71 0.95 15.88
C ILE A 263 28.21 2.30 16.38
N LYS A 264 29.28 2.84 15.77
CA LYS A 264 29.78 4.18 16.11
C LYS A 264 28.75 5.28 15.85
N PHE A 265 27.98 5.16 14.77
CA PHE A 265 26.84 6.05 14.51
C PHE A 265 25.83 6.04 15.68
N LEU A 266 25.43 4.85 16.15
CA LEU A 266 24.50 4.71 17.28
C LEU A 266 25.07 5.35 18.55
N GLU A 267 26.32 5.05 18.89
CA GLU A 267 27.00 5.59 20.08
C GLU A 267 27.11 7.11 20.04
N LYS A 268 27.47 7.67 18.88
CA LYS A 268 27.63 9.11 18.70
C LYS A 268 26.31 9.86 18.74
N SER A 269 25.26 9.29 18.14
CA SER A 269 23.94 9.93 18.09
C SER A 269 23.30 10.01 19.49
N THR A 270 23.51 9.02 20.34
CA THR A 270 22.85 8.91 21.66
C THR A 270 23.73 9.31 22.85
N LYS A 271 25.06 9.37 22.67
CA LYS A 271 26.07 9.51 23.75
C LYS A 271 26.12 8.33 24.74
N PHE A 272 25.49 7.20 24.39
CA PHE A 272 25.54 5.95 25.16
C PHE A 272 26.52 4.96 24.50
N SER A 273 26.98 3.97 25.26
CA SER A 273 27.70 2.83 24.69
C SER A 273 26.74 1.91 23.92
N PHE A 274 27.24 1.15 22.94
CA PHE A 274 26.38 0.25 22.16
C PHE A 274 25.63 -0.78 23.03
N GLY A 275 26.26 -1.27 24.10
CA GLY A 275 25.60 -2.20 25.03
C GLY A 275 24.41 -1.58 25.76
N GLU A 276 24.51 -0.31 26.15
CA GLU A 276 23.40 0.46 26.74
C GLU A 276 22.29 0.69 25.70
N ILE A 277 22.67 1.08 24.48
CA ILE A 277 21.73 1.29 23.36
C ILE A 277 20.92 0.04 23.06
N GLU A 278 21.56 -1.12 22.91
CA GLU A 278 20.87 -2.37 22.60
C GLU A 278 19.86 -2.74 23.70
N GLN A 279 20.25 -2.60 24.98
CA GLN A 279 19.36 -2.91 26.11
C GLN A 279 18.17 -1.95 26.19
N ASP A 280 18.42 -0.65 26.09
CA ASP A 280 17.37 0.37 26.15
C ASP A 280 16.45 0.31 24.93
N TYR A 281 16.98 0.03 23.75
CA TYR A 281 16.21 -0.19 22.53
C TYR A 281 15.28 -1.42 22.64
N ILE A 282 15.78 -2.55 23.15
CA ILE A 282 14.95 -3.74 23.37
C ILE A 282 13.82 -3.44 24.35
N LYS A 283 14.12 -2.72 25.44
CA LYS A 283 13.12 -2.32 26.44
C LYS A 283 12.09 -1.36 25.84
N TYR A 284 12.54 -0.35 25.09
CA TYR A 284 11.69 0.59 24.36
C TYR A 284 10.73 -0.15 23.43
N SER A 285 11.27 -1.02 22.57
CA SER A 285 10.52 -1.77 21.56
C SER A 285 9.46 -2.68 22.17
N LYS A 286 9.78 -3.39 23.26
CA LYS A 286 8.82 -4.23 23.99
C LYS A 286 7.71 -3.40 24.62
N ASN A 287 8.03 -2.27 25.24
CA ASN A 287 7.04 -1.39 25.85
C ASN A 287 6.11 -0.79 24.81
N ARG A 288 6.68 -0.34 23.68
CA ARG A 288 5.92 0.22 22.56
C ARG A 288 4.98 -0.82 21.96
N TYR A 289 5.49 -1.99 21.60
CA TYR A 289 4.66 -3.09 21.09
C TYR A 289 3.53 -3.45 22.07
N SER A 290 3.86 -3.66 23.35
CA SER A 290 2.88 -3.95 24.40
C SER A 290 1.80 -2.88 24.55
N SER A 291 2.14 -1.60 24.32
CA SER A 291 1.17 -0.51 24.36
C SER A 291 0.15 -0.58 23.21
N PHE A 292 0.58 -0.96 22.00
CA PHE A 292 -0.29 -1.17 20.85
C PHE A 292 -1.14 -2.43 20.98
N THR A 293 -0.58 -3.51 21.52
CA THR A 293 -1.27 -4.80 21.65
C THR A 293 -1.97 -4.99 23.00
N LYS A 294 -2.15 -3.91 23.76
CA LYS A 294 -2.72 -3.97 25.12
C LYS A 294 -4.13 -4.56 25.11
N LEU A 295 -4.93 -4.23 24.10
CA LEU A 295 -6.32 -4.69 23.98
C LEU A 295 -6.47 -5.94 23.12
N THR A 296 -5.40 -6.47 22.52
CA THR A 296 -5.42 -7.70 21.70
C THR A 296 -6.13 -8.85 22.41
N PRO A 297 -5.85 -9.20 23.68
CA PRO A 297 -6.53 -10.33 24.33
C PRO A 297 -8.04 -10.13 24.44
N HIS A 298 -8.49 -8.90 24.69
CA HIS A 298 -9.91 -8.58 24.77
C HIS A 298 -10.58 -8.69 23.39
N PHE A 299 -9.98 -8.09 22.36
CA PHE A 299 -10.46 -8.20 20.99
C PHE A 299 -10.57 -9.65 20.51
N LEU A 300 -9.51 -10.44 20.71
CA LEU A 300 -9.48 -11.86 20.36
C LEU A 300 -10.54 -12.66 21.13
N SER A 301 -10.83 -12.31 22.39
CA SER A 301 -11.89 -12.96 23.17
C SER A 301 -13.29 -12.72 22.59
N ILE A 302 -13.53 -11.53 22.01
CA ILE A 302 -14.79 -11.19 21.34
C ILE A 302 -14.89 -11.98 20.03
N VAL A 303 -13.86 -11.93 19.19
CA VAL A 303 -13.84 -12.61 17.88
C VAL A 303 -13.90 -14.13 18.02
N ALA A 304 -13.34 -14.71 19.09
CA ALA A 304 -13.44 -16.14 19.35
C ALA A 304 -14.89 -16.64 19.50
N GLN A 305 -15.82 -15.78 19.96
CA GLN A 305 -17.23 -16.13 20.05
C GLN A 305 -17.90 -16.30 18.68
N LEU A 306 -17.42 -15.59 17.65
CA LEU A 306 -17.90 -15.75 16.27
C LEU A 306 -17.59 -17.14 15.70
N ARG A 307 -16.48 -17.75 16.11
CA ARG A 307 -16.15 -19.13 15.71
C ARG A 307 -17.16 -20.14 16.26
N ASN A 308 -17.84 -19.80 17.34
CA ASN A 308 -18.88 -20.61 17.97
C ASN A 308 -20.30 -20.28 17.47
N LEU A 309 -20.43 -19.53 16.38
CA LEU A 309 -21.73 -19.15 15.78
C LEU A 309 -22.66 -18.41 16.77
N LYS A 310 -22.06 -17.50 17.54
CA LYS A 310 -22.75 -16.66 18.52
C LYS A 310 -22.88 -15.22 18.04
N GLU A 311 -23.41 -15.02 16.82
CA GLU A 311 -23.51 -13.69 16.19
C GLU A 311 -24.27 -12.68 17.06
N GLU A 312 -25.42 -13.08 17.62
CA GLU A 312 -26.27 -12.20 18.44
C GLU A 312 -25.61 -11.78 19.77
N GLU A 313 -24.86 -12.70 20.42
CA GLU A 313 -24.12 -12.41 21.65
C GLU A 313 -22.89 -11.54 21.38
N THR A 314 -22.24 -11.76 20.23
CA THR A 314 -20.97 -11.09 19.90
C THR A 314 -21.19 -9.67 19.40
N LEU A 315 -22.29 -9.42 18.67
CA LEU A 315 -22.62 -8.12 18.10
C LEU A 315 -22.50 -6.94 19.10
N PRO A 316 -23.19 -6.96 20.27
CA PRO A 316 -23.10 -5.85 21.22
C PRO A 316 -21.70 -5.68 21.84
N LEU A 317 -20.96 -6.77 22.03
CA LEU A 317 -19.58 -6.70 22.57
C LEU A 317 -18.63 -6.04 21.57
N LEU A 318 -18.73 -6.40 20.28
CA LEU A 318 -17.90 -5.83 19.24
C LEU A 318 -18.24 -4.36 18.97
N GLN A 319 -19.54 -4.01 18.98
CA GLN A 319 -19.98 -2.61 18.88
C GLN A 319 -19.42 -1.77 20.04
N GLU A 320 -19.47 -2.29 21.25
CA GLU A 320 -18.91 -1.62 22.43
C GLU A 320 -17.40 -1.44 22.32
N PHE A 321 -16.68 -2.46 21.88
CA PHE A 321 -15.23 -2.41 21.66
C PHE A 321 -14.87 -1.28 20.68
N LEU A 322 -15.51 -1.24 19.50
CA LEU A 322 -15.24 -0.22 18.48
C LEU A 322 -15.61 1.18 18.95
N ARG A 323 -16.71 1.32 19.71
CA ARG A 323 -17.16 2.60 20.25
C ARG A 323 -16.20 3.15 21.31
N THR A 324 -15.67 2.29 22.17
CA THR A 324 -14.80 2.69 23.28
C THR A 324 -13.32 2.80 22.90
N ASN A 325 -12.91 2.14 21.81
CA ASN A 325 -11.51 2.08 21.37
C ASN A 325 -11.34 2.46 19.88
N PRO A 326 -11.75 3.67 19.44
CA PRO A 326 -11.69 4.07 18.03
C PRO A 326 -10.28 4.30 17.48
N THR A 327 -9.26 4.21 18.33
CA THR A 327 -7.84 4.37 17.94
C THR A 327 -7.04 3.09 18.12
N ASP A 328 -7.70 1.99 18.54
CA ASP A 328 -7.06 0.70 18.71
C ASP A 328 -6.58 0.15 17.36
N ILE A 329 -5.51 -0.63 17.39
CA ILE A 329 -4.95 -1.26 16.20
C ILE A 329 -5.93 -2.22 15.52
N HIS A 330 -6.87 -2.81 16.27
CA HIS A 330 -7.89 -3.71 15.74
C HIS A 330 -9.16 -3.01 15.25
N TYR A 331 -9.19 -1.68 15.19
CA TYR A 331 -10.42 -0.97 14.81
C TYR A 331 -10.93 -1.40 13.41
N GLY A 332 -10.07 -1.39 12.39
CA GLY A 332 -10.44 -1.84 11.04
C GLY A 332 -10.80 -3.32 10.98
N GLU A 333 -10.02 -4.19 11.63
CA GLU A 333 -10.35 -5.63 11.72
C GLU A 333 -11.69 -5.87 12.45
N GLY A 334 -12.01 -5.06 13.45
CA GLY A 334 -13.31 -5.08 14.13
C GLY A 334 -14.45 -4.61 13.23
N LEU A 335 -14.25 -3.59 12.38
CA LEU A 335 -15.24 -3.22 11.35
C LEU A 335 -15.50 -4.38 10.39
N TYR A 336 -14.47 -5.12 9.98
CA TYR A 336 -14.64 -6.32 9.16
C TYR A 336 -15.55 -7.34 9.87
N TYR A 337 -15.26 -7.69 11.12
CA TYR A 337 -16.09 -8.64 11.87
C TYR A 337 -17.51 -8.12 12.10
N LEU A 338 -17.69 -6.81 12.32
CA LEU A 338 -19.01 -6.21 12.50
C LEU A 338 -19.84 -6.29 11.22
N GLY A 339 -19.23 -6.00 10.06
CA GLY A 339 -19.84 -6.19 8.75
C GLY A 339 -20.18 -7.65 8.48
N TYR A 340 -19.27 -8.57 8.80
CA TYR A 340 -19.49 -10.01 8.67
C TYR A 340 -20.64 -10.52 9.53
N ILE A 341 -20.75 -10.10 10.80
CA ILE A 341 -21.89 -10.44 11.68
C ILE A 341 -23.20 -9.96 11.06
N ASN A 342 -23.27 -8.71 10.60
CA ASN A 342 -24.47 -8.18 9.98
C ASN A 342 -24.86 -8.94 8.71
N TYR A 343 -23.87 -9.37 7.91
CA TYR A 343 -24.12 -10.25 6.77
C TYR A 343 -24.75 -11.58 7.21
N ARG A 344 -24.20 -12.21 8.26
CA ARG A 344 -24.64 -13.52 8.76
C ARG A 344 -26.07 -13.53 9.29
N ILE A 345 -26.50 -12.44 9.93
CA ILE A 345 -27.86 -12.28 10.45
C ILE A 345 -28.86 -11.74 9.41
N GLY A 346 -28.44 -11.54 8.16
CA GLY A 346 -29.30 -11.07 7.07
C GLY A 346 -29.47 -9.55 6.98
N ASN A 347 -28.75 -8.78 7.81
CA ASN A 347 -28.74 -7.31 7.78
C ASN A 347 -27.82 -6.78 6.67
N TYR A 348 -28.08 -7.18 5.42
CA TYR A 348 -27.19 -6.89 4.28
C TYR A 348 -26.96 -5.40 4.03
N SER A 349 -27.94 -4.54 4.34
CA SER A 349 -27.79 -3.09 4.17
C SER A 349 -26.77 -2.48 5.12
N GLU A 350 -26.73 -2.96 6.37
CA GLU A 350 -25.79 -2.45 7.37
C GLU A 350 -24.41 -3.06 7.15
N ALA A 351 -24.35 -4.35 6.78
CA ALA A 351 -23.12 -5.02 6.38
C ALA A 351 -22.44 -4.29 5.20
N GLU A 352 -23.21 -3.95 4.15
CA GLU A 352 -22.73 -3.16 3.01
C GLU A 352 -22.08 -1.85 3.46
N LYS A 353 -22.78 -1.08 4.30
CA LYS A 353 -22.31 0.21 4.80
C LYS A 353 -21.00 0.08 5.59
N ILE A 354 -20.93 -0.88 6.51
CA ILE A 354 -19.75 -1.08 7.37
C ILE A 354 -18.54 -1.57 6.57
N LEU A 355 -18.74 -2.55 5.68
CA LEU A 355 -17.65 -3.09 4.86
C LEU A 355 -17.13 -2.04 3.87
N ASN A 356 -18.01 -1.21 3.32
CA ASN A 356 -17.60 -0.11 2.45
C ASN A 356 -16.84 0.97 3.23
N ASP A 357 -17.28 1.32 4.45
CA ASP A 357 -16.56 2.25 5.34
C ASP A 357 -15.16 1.73 5.69
N LEU A 358 -15.04 0.42 5.98
CA LEU A 358 -13.75 -0.23 6.17
C LEU A 358 -12.84 -0.06 4.94
N LEU A 359 -13.32 -0.43 3.75
CA LEU A 359 -12.52 -0.44 2.53
C LEU A 359 -12.15 0.96 2.02
N ILE A 360 -12.94 1.99 2.35
CA ILE A 360 -12.70 3.37 1.92
C ILE A 360 -11.89 4.16 2.98
N ASN A 361 -12.30 4.10 4.25
CA ASN A 361 -11.78 5.00 5.29
C ASN A 361 -10.77 4.33 6.23
N HIS A 362 -10.78 2.99 6.29
CA HIS A 362 -9.94 2.20 7.21
C HIS A 362 -9.17 1.09 6.47
N SER A 363 -8.87 1.30 5.19
CA SER A 363 -8.25 0.28 4.34
C SER A 363 -6.94 -0.23 4.91
N TYR A 364 -6.11 0.61 5.50
CA TYR A 364 -4.83 0.20 6.10
C TYR A 364 -4.95 -0.35 7.53
N GLU A 365 -6.16 -0.55 8.07
CA GLU A 365 -6.39 -1.01 9.45
C GLU A 365 -6.93 -2.44 9.54
N THR A 366 -6.88 -3.19 8.44
CA THR A 366 -7.29 -4.59 8.37
C THR A 366 -6.29 -5.40 7.55
N VAL A 367 -6.21 -6.69 7.83
CA VAL A 367 -5.53 -7.70 6.98
C VAL A 367 -6.55 -8.57 6.23
N SER A 368 -7.84 -8.27 6.40
CA SER A 368 -8.97 -9.04 5.88
C SER A 368 -9.59 -8.43 4.61
N HIS A 369 -8.84 -7.63 3.81
CA HIS A 369 -9.35 -7.00 2.58
C HIS A 369 -10.07 -7.95 1.64
N GLY A 370 -9.44 -9.06 1.27
CA GLY A 370 -10.05 -10.03 0.35
C GLY A 370 -11.35 -10.62 0.90
N LYS A 371 -11.42 -10.81 2.23
CA LYS A 371 -12.67 -11.27 2.89
C LYS A 371 -13.71 -10.17 2.91
N ALA A 372 -13.34 -8.93 3.21
CA ALA A 372 -14.23 -7.78 3.22
C ALA A 372 -14.85 -7.55 1.83
N HIS A 373 -14.04 -7.53 0.77
CA HIS A 373 -14.50 -7.46 -0.61
C HIS A 373 -15.45 -8.64 -0.95
N PHE A 374 -15.11 -9.87 -0.57
CA PHE A 374 -16.01 -11.01 -0.81
C PHE A 374 -17.38 -10.83 -0.16
N PHE A 375 -17.43 -10.46 1.12
CA PHE A 375 -18.72 -10.29 1.82
C PHE A 375 -19.47 -9.05 1.35
N LEU A 376 -18.77 -7.98 0.93
CA LEU A 376 -19.39 -6.83 0.30
C LEU A 376 -20.06 -7.23 -1.03
N GLY A 377 -19.36 -8.01 -1.86
CA GLY A 377 -19.91 -8.60 -3.07
C GLY A 377 -21.15 -9.45 -2.81
N ARG A 378 -21.13 -10.31 -1.76
CA ARG A 378 -22.30 -11.10 -1.33
C ARG A 378 -23.47 -10.21 -0.90
N CYS A 379 -23.21 -9.11 -0.18
CA CYS A 379 -24.25 -8.15 0.19
C CYS A 379 -24.89 -7.52 -1.05
N TYR A 380 -24.08 -7.07 -2.01
CA TYR A 380 -24.58 -6.53 -3.28
C TYR A 380 -25.41 -7.55 -4.06
N GLN A 381 -24.93 -8.78 -4.20
CA GLN A 381 -25.64 -9.83 -4.93
C GLN A 381 -27.00 -10.15 -4.29
N LEU A 382 -27.05 -10.32 -2.96
CA LEU A 382 -28.29 -10.64 -2.22
C LEU A 382 -29.31 -9.48 -2.25
N ARG A 383 -28.84 -8.26 -2.51
CA ARG A 383 -29.68 -7.06 -2.69
C ARG A 383 -30.05 -6.79 -4.15
N GLY A 384 -29.59 -7.61 -5.09
CA GLY A 384 -29.88 -7.48 -6.52
C GLY A 384 -28.97 -6.50 -7.28
N TYR A 385 -27.87 -6.05 -6.68
CA TYR A 385 -26.92 -5.11 -7.28
C TYR A 385 -25.76 -5.83 -7.99
N SER A 386 -26.07 -6.67 -8.97
CA SER A 386 -25.07 -7.52 -9.65
C SER A 386 -23.90 -6.75 -10.27
N SER A 387 -24.15 -5.55 -10.80
CA SER A 387 -23.08 -4.71 -11.38
C SER A 387 -22.04 -4.26 -10.34
N LEU A 388 -22.44 -4.15 -9.07
CA LEU A 388 -21.54 -3.80 -7.97
C LEU A 388 -20.91 -5.06 -7.35
N ALA A 389 -21.61 -6.19 -7.33
CA ALA A 389 -21.07 -7.43 -6.75
C ALA A 389 -19.88 -8.00 -7.54
N LEU A 390 -19.91 -7.90 -8.88
CA LEU A 390 -18.87 -8.46 -9.74
C LEU A 390 -17.46 -7.91 -9.47
N PRO A 391 -17.22 -6.58 -9.42
CA PRO A 391 -15.89 -6.05 -9.09
C PRO A 391 -15.43 -6.48 -7.70
N GLU A 392 -16.32 -6.55 -6.72
CA GLU A 392 -15.97 -6.99 -5.36
C GLU A 392 -15.48 -8.44 -5.29
N TYR A 393 -16.12 -9.36 -6.02
CA TYR A 393 -15.59 -10.73 -6.10
C TYR A 393 -14.25 -10.79 -6.80
N ARG A 394 -14.04 -9.96 -7.82
CA ARG A 394 -12.77 -9.92 -8.52
C ARG A 394 -11.66 -9.35 -7.61
N TYR A 395 -11.94 -8.34 -6.78
CA TYR A 395 -11.02 -7.90 -5.72
C TYR A 395 -10.74 -9.01 -4.72
N ALA A 396 -11.74 -9.81 -4.37
CA ALA A 396 -11.55 -10.95 -3.47
C ALA A 396 -10.58 -12.02 -4.01
N LEU A 397 -10.45 -12.16 -5.35
CA LEU A 397 -9.49 -13.07 -5.98
C LEU A 397 -8.02 -12.69 -5.73
N LEU A 398 -7.76 -11.43 -5.36
CA LEU A 398 -6.40 -10.98 -5.07
C LEU A 398 -5.91 -11.49 -3.71
N GLY A 399 -6.81 -11.89 -2.80
CA GLY A 399 -6.47 -12.29 -1.43
C GLY A 399 -5.69 -13.61 -1.34
N GLU A 400 -5.20 -13.95 -0.14
CA GLU A 400 -4.39 -15.17 0.08
C GLU A 400 -5.23 -16.42 0.38
N ASN A 401 -6.53 -16.28 0.65
CA ASN A 401 -7.37 -17.40 1.09
C ASN A 401 -7.89 -18.21 -0.11
N GLU A 402 -7.26 -19.36 -0.39
CA GLU A 402 -7.61 -20.23 -1.53
C GLU A 402 -9.08 -20.68 -1.56
N LEU A 403 -9.68 -20.96 -0.40
CA LEU A 403 -11.09 -21.36 -0.33
C LEU A 403 -11.99 -20.20 -0.76
N LEU A 404 -11.70 -19.00 -0.29
CA LEU A 404 -12.45 -17.81 -0.63
C LEU A 404 -12.28 -17.44 -2.11
N ILE A 405 -11.07 -17.59 -2.66
CA ILE A 405 -10.81 -17.44 -4.11
C ILE A 405 -11.74 -18.35 -4.91
N LYS A 406 -11.77 -19.66 -4.61
CA LYS A 406 -12.63 -20.63 -5.33
C LYS A 406 -14.11 -20.27 -5.25
N VAL A 407 -14.57 -19.79 -4.09
CA VAL A 407 -15.97 -19.38 -3.92
C VAL A 407 -16.25 -18.09 -4.70
N ALA A 408 -15.33 -17.12 -4.73
CA ALA A 408 -15.46 -15.91 -5.53
C ALA A 408 -15.51 -16.22 -7.03
N GLU A 409 -14.64 -17.10 -7.54
CA GLU A 409 -14.65 -17.55 -8.95
C GLU A 409 -16.01 -18.13 -9.35
N LYS A 410 -16.55 -19.02 -8.50
CA LYS A 410 -17.88 -19.59 -8.73
C LYS A 410 -18.97 -18.53 -8.82
N ASN A 411 -18.96 -17.53 -7.93
CA ASN A 411 -19.96 -16.45 -7.95
C ASN A 411 -19.81 -15.57 -9.20
N ILE A 412 -18.59 -15.30 -9.65
CA ILE A 412 -18.32 -14.59 -10.90
C ILE A 412 -18.89 -15.37 -12.09
N GLU A 413 -18.68 -16.69 -12.14
CA GLU A 413 -19.21 -17.54 -13.22
C GLU A 413 -20.74 -17.57 -13.22
N GLU A 414 -21.37 -17.73 -12.06
CA GLU A 414 -22.83 -17.74 -11.90
C GLU A 414 -23.46 -16.42 -12.34
N MET A 415 -22.82 -15.29 -12.06
CA MET A 415 -23.31 -13.96 -12.44
C MET A 415 -23.06 -13.60 -13.92
N SER A 416 -22.19 -14.34 -14.59
CA SER A 416 -21.88 -14.14 -16.01
C SER A 416 -22.79 -14.94 -16.95
N LYS A 417 -23.65 -15.82 -16.40
CA LYS A 417 -24.69 -16.58 -17.10
C LYS A 417 -26.01 -15.82 -17.05
#